data_AF-A0AAW0SFH9-F1
#
_entry.id   AF-A0AAW0SFH9-F1
#
_cell.length_a   1.000
_cell.length_b   1.000
_cell.length_c   1.000
_cell.angle_alpha   90.00
_cell.angle_beta   90.00
_cell.angle_gamma   90.00
#
_symmetry.space_group_name_H-M   'P 1'
#
loop_
_entity.id
_entity.type
_entity.pdbx_description
1 polymer ?
#
loop_
_entity_poly.entity_id
_entity_poly.type
_entity_poly.pdbx_seq_one_letter_code
_entity_poly.pdbx_strand_id
1 'polypeptide(L)'
;KWMTHRPTQKLVAAVEEGGKARVRSAIARGANPKVTIPTDAGLSVCLVTVAASKGHHHLLRCLLQAGLSIEGGGTTDTTPLMEAAGKGHTQTVKALLTLGANPLATDSKGRTALHYAALFGQQQCVAALTPVTPPIPAHLEAVTPVHAASYRGHVEVLEQLGGAGWPLTARDSDGNTPLHLAVAGGSVTCQEWLEQRGGDPRVLNKAGHTPRDTVGSGEG
;
A
#
# COMPACT_ATOMS: atom_id res chain seq x y z
N LYS A 1 11.26 -19.25 19.47
CA LYS A 1 11.37 -18.49 20.75
C LYS A 1 12.49 -17.45 20.69
N TRP A 2 12.40 -16.44 19.80
CA TRP A 2 13.37 -15.34 19.82
C TRP A 2 13.12 -14.38 20.98
N MET A 3 11.88 -14.36 21.50
CA MET A 3 11.43 -13.61 22.66
C MET A 3 12.18 -13.94 23.96
N THR A 4 13.02 -14.98 24.00
CA THR A 4 13.90 -15.27 25.14
C THR A 4 15.37 -15.00 24.84
N HIS A 5 15.71 -14.68 23.59
CA HIS A 5 17.09 -14.41 23.15
C HIS A 5 17.38 -12.90 23.21
N ARG A 6 18.07 -12.46 24.27
CA ARG A 6 18.34 -11.03 24.54
C ARG A 6 18.95 -10.25 23.36
N PRO A 7 19.94 -10.77 22.61
CA PRO A 7 20.47 -10.04 21.46
C PRO A 7 19.39 -9.78 20.39
N THR A 8 18.52 -10.76 20.13
CA THR A 8 17.44 -10.60 19.14
C THR A 8 16.38 -9.63 19.63
N GLN A 9 15.99 -9.65 20.90
CA GLN A 9 15.09 -8.62 21.47
C GLN A 9 15.64 -7.21 21.28
N LYS A 10 16.93 -7.00 21.56
CA LYS A 10 17.59 -5.70 21.37
C LYS A 10 17.63 -5.29 19.90
N LEU A 11 17.76 -6.25 18.98
CA LEU A 11 17.69 -5.98 17.55
C LEU A 11 16.29 -5.50 17.14
N VAL A 12 15.23 -6.20 17.57
CA VAL A 12 13.84 -5.82 17.25
C VAL A 12 13.54 -4.40 17.74
N ALA A 13 13.79 -4.13 19.02
CA ALA A 13 13.57 -2.79 19.60
C ALA A 13 14.40 -1.71 18.86
N ALA A 14 15.65 -2.03 18.50
CA ALA A 14 16.49 -1.08 17.74
C ALA A 14 15.93 -0.79 16.35
N VAL A 15 15.29 -1.76 15.68
CA VAL A 15 14.63 -1.53 14.40
C VAL A 15 13.37 -0.70 14.57
N GLU A 16 12.53 -1.01 15.56
CA GLU A 16 11.30 -0.25 15.86
C GLU A 16 11.59 1.23 16.19
N GLU A 17 12.67 1.48 16.93
CA GLU A 17 13.13 2.81 17.32
C GLU A 17 13.97 3.53 16.24
N GLY A 18 14.35 2.86 15.15
CA GLY A 18 15.18 3.48 14.10
C GLY A 18 16.69 3.58 14.42
N GLY A 19 17.18 2.88 15.44
CA GLY A 19 18.55 3.00 15.94
C GLY A 19 19.59 2.20 15.13
N LYS A 20 20.10 2.74 14.01
CA LYS A 20 21.06 2.05 13.12
C LYS A 20 22.30 1.49 13.82
N ALA A 21 22.90 2.25 14.74
CA ALA A 21 24.07 1.80 15.50
C ALA A 21 23.73 0.61 16.41
N ARG A 22 22.55 0.64 17.04
CA ARG A 22 22.05 -0.45 17.89
C ARG A 22 21.71 -1.70 17.07
N VAL A 23 21.15 -1.54 15.87
CA VAL A 23 20.93 -2.64 14.93
C VAL A 23 22.24 -3.35 14.61
N ARG A 24 23.27 -2.59 14.19
CA ARG A 24 24.60 -3.14 13.88
C ARG A 24 25.24 -3.84 15.09
N SER A 25 25.19 -3.20 16.26
CA SER A 25 25.71 -3.77 17.51
C SER A 25 24.97 -5.05 17.93
N ALA A 26 23.67 -5.14 17.71
CA ALA A 26 22.91 -6.35 18.03
C ALA A 26 23.29 -7.51 17.09
N ILE A 27 23.38 -7.25 15.78
CA ILE A 27 23.79 -8.26 14.78
C ILE A 27 25.22 -8.76 15.08
N ALA A 28 26.16 -7.85 15.37
CA ALA A 28 27.54 -8.23 15.74
C ALA A 28 27.62 -9.10 17.00
N ARG A 29 26.61 -9.03 17.89
CA ARG A 29 26.50 -9.85 19.10
C ARG A 29 25.69 -11.14 18.88
N GLY A 30 25.50 -11.56 17.63
CA GLY A 30 24.80 -12.80 17.28
C GLY A 30 23.27 -12.70 17.34
N ALA A 31 22.68 -11.50 17.28
CA ALA A 31 21.24 -11.39 17.08
C ALA A 31 20.84 -12.05 15.75
N ASN A 32 19.72 -12.80 15.75
CA ASN A 32 19.19 -13.38 14.52
C ASN A 32 18.38 -12.30 13.74
N PRO A 33 18.84 -11.84 12.57
CA PRO A 33 18.15 -10.83 11.78
C PRO A 33 16.93 -11.38 11.04
N LYS A 34 16.85 -12.70 10.80
CA LYS A 34 15.72 -13.36 10.12
C LYS A 34 14.56 -13.68 11.06
N VAL A 35 14.49 -12.98 12.18
CA VAL A 35 13.39 -13.09 13.12
C VAL A 35 12.10 -12.54 12.50
N THR A 36 10.99 -13.22 12.76
CA THR A 36 9.66 -12.72 12.44
C THR A 36 8.96 -12.19 13.71
N ILE A 37 8.31 -11.04 13.56
CA ILE A 37 7.63 -10.31 14.61
C ILE A 37 6.14 -10.60 14.48
N PRO A 38 5.47 -11.11 15.54
CA PRO A 38 4.04 -11.33 15.49
C PRO A 38 3.29 -9.99 15.41
N THR A 39 2.15 -10.03 14.75
CA THR A 39 1.18 -8.93 14.65
C THR A 39 -0.07 -9.30 15.45
N ASP A 40 -0.91 -8.32 15.75
CA ASP A 40 -2.15 -8.53 16.50
C ASP A 40 -3.14 -9.45 15.76
N ALA A 41 -3.02 -9.55 14.43
CA ALA A 41 -3.84 -10.41 13.58
C ALA A 41 -3.41 -11.89 13.60
N GLY A 42 -2.49 -12.30 14.47
CA GLY A 42 -1.92 -13.66 14.48
C GLY A 42 -0.97 -13.95 13.31
N LEU A 43 -0.71 -12.94 12.47
CA LEU A 43 0.27 -13.02 11.38
C LEU A 43 1.65 -12.59 11.87
N SER A 44 2.66 -12.67 11.01
CA SER A 44 4.02 -12.24 11.32
C SER A 44 4.66 -11.47 10.17
N VAL A 45 5.55 -10.54 10.53
CA VAL A 45 6.29 -9.67 9.62
C VAL A 45 7.79 -9.75 9.87
N CYS A 46 8.62 -9.49 8.87
CA CYS A 46 10.07 -9.42 9.05
C CYS A 46 10.54 -8.02 9.49
N LEU A 47 11.82 -7.90 9.86
CA LEU A 47 12.40 -6.61 10.28
C LEU A 47 12.44 -5.55 9.17
N VAL A 48 12.53 -5.93 7.89
CA VAL A 48 12.47 -4.97 6.78
C VAL A 48 11.08 -4.34 6.73
N THR A 49 10.02 -5.14 6.87
CA THR A 49 8.63 -4.67 6.93
C THR A 49 8.42 -3.74 8.13
N VAL A 50 8.96 -4.06 9.31
CA VAL A 50 8.89 -3.18 10.49
C VAL A 50 9.60 -1.85 10.26
N ALA A 51 10.82 -1.87 9.72
CA ALA A 51 11.54 -0.63 9.39
C ALA A 51 10.75 0.20 8.37
N ALA A 52 10.15 -0.46 7.38
CA ALA A 52 9.40 0.21 6.33
C ALA A 52 8.10 0.87 6.86
N SER A 53 7.32 0.14 7.67
CA SER A 53 6.07 0.62 8.27
C SER A 53 6.26 1.74 9.30
N LYS A 54 7.49 1.89 9.83
CA LYS A 54 7.89 2.97 10.74
C LYS A 54 8.62 4.13 10.07
N GLY A 55 8.93 4.04 8.77
CA GLY A 55 9.60 5.12 8.04
C GLY A 55 11.13 5.14 8.14
N HIS A 56 11.74 4.08 8.68
CA HIS A 56 13.18 4.01 8.98
C HIS A 56 14.03 3.57 7.77
N HIS A 57 13.92 4.32 6.68
CA HIS A 57 14.60 4.05 5.41
C HIS A 57 16.13 3.88 5.52
N HIS A 58 16.78 4.57 6.45
CA HIS A 58 18.23 4.49 6.71
C HIS A 58 18.69 3.13 7.26
N LEU A 59 17.75 2.30 7.74
CA LEU A 59 17.99 0.92 8.19
C LEU A 59 17.96 -0.10 7.05
N LEU A 60 17.24 0.17 5.96
CA LEU A 60 16.98 -0.82 4.90
C LEU A 60 18.26 -1.46 4.38
N ARG A 61 19.27 -0.65 4.04
CA ARG A 61 20.57 -1.16 3.56
C ARG A 61 21.26 -2.10 4.55
N CYS A 62 21.26 -1.79 5.85
CA CYS A 62 21.94 -2.67 6.81
C CYS A 62 21.15 -3.96 7.08
N LEU A 63 19.82 -3.92 6.99
CA LEU A 63 18.98 -5.10 7.09
C LEU A 63 19.15 -6.03 5.89
N LEU A 64 19.21 -5.49 4.67
CA LEU A 64 19.49 -6.29 3.46
C LEU A 64 20.89 -6.90 3.50
N GLN A 65 21.89 -6.15 3.96
CA GLN A 65 23.25 -6.68 4.17
C GLN A 65 23.29 -7.82 5.21
N ALA A 66 22.32 -7.88 6.12
CA ALA A 66 22.15 -8.99 7.06
C ALA A 66 21.39 -10.19 6.46
N GLY A 67 21.13 -10.19 5.14
CA GLY A 67 20.54 -11.30 4.41
C GLY A 67 19.01 -11.36 4.47
N LEU A 68 18.33 -10.26 4.82
CA LEU A 68 16.88 -10.15 4.64
C LEU A 68 16.53 -9.81 3.19
N SER A 69 15.36 -10.28 2.73
CA SER A 69 14.82 -9.93 1.42
C SER A 69 14.21 -8.52 1.43
N ILE A 70 14.34 -7.82 0.30
CA ILE A 70 13.70 -6.50 0.05
C ILE A 70 12.18 -6.60 -0.06
N GLU A 71 11.67 -7.73 -0.56
CA GLU A 71 10.24 -8.05 -0.60
C GLU A 71 9.68 -8.46 0.77
N GLY A 72 10.54 -8.48 1.79
CA GLY A 72 10.17 -8.82 3.15
C GLY A 72 10.05 -10.33 3.37
N GLY A 73 9.08 -10.72 4.21
CA GLY A 73 8.84 -12.09 4.62
C GLY A 73 8.00 -12.16 5.90
N GLY A 74 7.67 -13.37 6.31
CA GLY A 74 6.69 -13.63 7.36
C GLY A 74 5.46 -14.33 6.79
N THR A 75 4.33 -14.18 7.46
CA THR A 75 3.04 -14.77 7.04
C THR A 75 2.04 -13.72 6.56
N THR A 76 2.39 -12.44 6.65
CA THR A 76 1.65 -11.35 5.97
C THR A 76 1.88 -11.44 4.47
N ASP A 77 0.86 -11.07 3.69
CA ASP A 77 0.90 -11.01 2.24
C ASP A 77 1.33 -9.62 1.72
N THR A 78 1.57 -8.66 2.62
CA THR A 78 2.00 -7.32 2.28
C THR A 78 3.51 -7.20 2.16
N THR A 79 3.98 -6.48 1.15
CA THR A 79 5.41 -6.16 1.01
C THR A 79 5.79 -4.94 1.86
N PRO A 80 7.07 -4.78 2.22
CA PRO A 80 7.55 -3.56 2.87
C PRO A 80 7.20 -2.27 2.10
N LEU A 81 7.14 -2.34 0.76
CA LEU A 81 6.77 -1.22 -0.08
C LEU A 81 5.30 -0.83 0.07
N MET A 82 4.39 -1.81 0.17
CA MET A 82 2.97 -1.56 0.45
C MET A 82 2.76 -0.90 1.81
N GLU A 83 3.42 -1.42 2.85
CA GLU A 83 3.33 -0.87 4.21
C GLU A 83 3.85 0.57 4.28
N ALA A 84 5.02 0.85 3.70
CA ALA A 84 5.56 2.21 3.64
C ALA A 84 4.65 3.16 2.86
N ALA A 85 4.08 2.68 1.74
CA ALA A 85 3.20 3.46 0.89
C ALA A 85 1.90 3.83 1.62
N GLY A 86 1.22 2.87 2.25
CA GLY A 86 -0.02 3.12 2.98
C GLY A 86 0.15 4.00 4.22
N LYS A 87 1.32 3.95 4.87
CA LYS A 87 1.68 4.81 6.01
C LYS A 87 2.22 6.19 5.61
N GLY A 88 2.37 6.48 4.31
CA GLY A 88 2.82 7.80 3.85
C GLY A 88 4.33 8.05 4.01
N HIS A 89 5.14 7.00 4.14
CA HIS A 89 6.58 7.14 4.34
C HIS A 89 7.33 7.29 3.01
N THR A 90 7.17 8.44 2.37
CA THR A 90 7.71 8.74 1.02
C THR A 90 9.21 8.44 0.87
N GLN A 91 10.03 8.80 1.86
CA GLN A 91 11.49 8.55 1.79
C GLN A 91 11.80 7.06 1.83
N THR A 92 11.03 6.29 2.59
CA THR A 92 11.12 4.83 2.62
C THR A 92 10.67 4.23 1.31
N VAL A 93 9.56 4.69 0.72
CA VAL A 93 9.10 4.25 -0.61
C VAL A 93 10.22 4.45 -1.64
N LYS A 94 10.79 5.65 -1.73
CA LYS A 94 11.90 5.95 -2.65
C LYS A 94 13.13 5.07 -2.41
N ALA A 95 13.48 4.86 -1.13
CA ALA A 95 14.61 4.01 -0.78
C ALA A 95 14.37 2.54 -1.15
N LEU A 96 13.17 2.00 -0.89
CA LEU A 96 12.81 0.63 -1.27
C LEU A 96 12.87 0.43 -2.79
N LEU A 97 12.31 1.36 -3.57
CA LEU A 97 12.39 1.32 -5.04
C LEU A 97 13.84 1.38 -5.53
N THR A 98 14.67 2.25 -4.94
CA THR A 98 16.11 2.36 -5.26
C THR A 98 16.87 1.08 -4.93
N LEU A 99 16.41 0.33 -3.93
CA LEU A 99 16.99 -0.95 -3.51
C LEU A 99 16.43 -2.15 -4.30
N GLY A 100 15.58 -1.90 -5.31
CA GLY A 100 15.05 -2.94 -6.19
C GLY A 100 13.77 -3.61 -5.71
N ALA A 101 13.02 -3.00 -4.78
CA ALA A 101 11.69 -3.49 -4.43
C ALA A 101 10.77 -3.47 -5.66
N ASN A 102 10.00 -4.54 -5.86
CA ASN A 102 9.07 -4.66 -6.98
C ASN A 102 7.82 -3.78 -6.76
N PRO A 103 7.61 -2.70 -7.53
CA PRO A 103 6.41 -1.85 -7.40
C PRO A 103 5.11 -2.56 -7.81
N LEU A 104 5.22 -3.64 -8.59
CA LEU A 104 4.11 -4.43 -9.12
C LEU A 104 3.78 -5.67 -8.28
N ALA A 105 4.49 -5.91 -7.19
CA ALA A 105 4.12 -6.97 -6.27
C ALA A 105 2.70 -6.72 -5.74
N THR A 106 1.91 -7.79 -5.60
CA THR A 106 0.52 -7.74 -5.16
C THR A 106 0.31 -8.60 -3.92
N ASP A 107 -0.59 -8.15 -3.06
CA ASP A 107 -1.12 -8.98 -1.97
C ASP A 107 -2.12 -10.03 -2.49
N SER A 108 -2.75 -10.78 -1.59
CA SER A 108 -3.76 -11.81 -1.95
C SER A 108 -5.01 -11.25 -2.64
N LYS A 109 -5.25 -9.94 -2.56
CA LYS A 109 -6.37 -9.23 -3.21
C LYS A 109 -5.95 -8.51 -4.50
N GLY A 110 -4.73 -8.74 -4.98
CA GLY A 110 -4.22 -8.08 -6.19
C GLY A 110 -3.80 -6.62 -5.97
N ARG A 111 -3.69 -6.14 -4.72
CA ARG A 111 -3.36 -4.74 -4.42
C ARG A 111 -1.85 -4.53 -4.41
N THR A 112 -1.41 -3.54 -5.18
CA THR A 112 -0.02 -3.05 -5.20
C THR A 112 0.23 -1.92 -4.21
N ALA A 113 1.48 -1.51 -4.02
CA ALA A 113 1.81 -0.35 -3.18
C ALA A 113 1.08 0.94 -3.60
N LEU A 114 0.82 1.13 -4.90
CA LEU A 114 0.06 2.28 -5.39
C LEU A 114 -1.41 2.24 -4.93
N HIS A 115 -2.01 1.06 -4.79
CA HIS A 115 -3.36 0.92 -4.22
C HIS A 115 -3.40 1.37 -2.77
N TYR A 116 -2.40 0.98 -1.96
CA TYR A 116 -2.32 1.41 -0.56
C TYR A 116 -2.10 2.91 -0.44
N ALA A 117 -1.17 3.48 -1.22
CA ALA A 117 -0.97 4.93 -1.25
C ALA A 117 -2.26 5.67 -1.63
N ALA A 118 -2.99 5.16 -2.62
CA ALA A 118 -4.22 5.77 -3.10
C ALA A 118 -5.38 5.65 -2.10
N LEU A 119 -5.56 4.47 -1.49
CA LEU A 119 -6.57 4.20 -0.47
C LEU A 119 -6.43 5.10 0.77
N PHE A 120 -5.20 5.46 1.14
CA PHE A 120 -4.93 6.28 2.32
C PHE A 120 -4.58 7.74 2.00
N GLY A 121 -4.76 8.18 0.75
CA GLY A 121 -4.60 9.59 0.37
C GLY A 121 -3.14 10.09 0.36
N GLN A 122 -2.16 9.19 0.21
CA GLN A 122 -0.74 9.48 0.36
C GLN A 122 -0.15 10.08 -0.93
N GLN A 123 -0.48 11.33 -1.22
CA GLN A 123 -0.14 12.03 -2.47
C GLN A 123 1.34 11.94 -2.88
N GLN A 124 2.26 12.10 -1.92
CA GLN A 124 3.69 12.02 -2.21
C GLN A 124 4.16 10.59 -2.54
N CYS A 125 3.55 9.58 -1.92
CA CYS A 125 3.81 8.18 -2.25
C CYS A 125 3.23 7.86 -3.63
N VAL A 126 2.02 8.34 -3.95
CA VAL A 126 1.42 8.22 -5.29
C VAL A 126 2.39 8.78 -6.32
N ALA A 127 2.81 10.05 -6.19
CA ALA A 127 3.76 10.68 -7.10
C ALA A 127 5.09 9.90 -7.28
N ALA A 128 5.56 9.21 -6.24
CA ALA A 128 6.77 8.38 -6.33
C ALA A 128 6.54 7.02 -7.01
N LEU A 129 5.32 6.47 -6.94
CA LEU A 129 4.97 5.14 -7.42
C LEU A 129 4.42 5.13 -8.85
N THR A 130 3.70 6.17 -9.28
CA THR A 130 3.08 6.19 -10.61
C THR A 130 4.08 6.06 -11.77
N PRO A 131 5.28 6.70 -11.74
CA PRO A 131 6.26 6.55 -12.82
C PRO A 131 6.78 5.12 -13.01
N VAL A 132 6.67 4.27 -11.98
CA VAL A 132 7.15 2.87 -11.99
C VAL A 132 6.00 1.86 -11.96
N THR A 133 4.76 2.33 -12.02
CA THR A 133 3.55 1.51 -11.97
C THR A 133 2.64 1.88 -13.14
N PRO A 134 2.80 1.26 -14.33
CA PRO A 134 1.95 1.58 -15.46
C PRO A 134 0.48 1.25 -15.16
N PRO A 135 -0.47 1.99 -15.74
CA PRO A 135 -1.88 1.63 -15.68
C PRO A 135 -2.10 0.21 -16.18
N ILE A 136 -2.81 -0.58 -15.37
CA ILE A 136 -3.20 -1.94 -15.76
C ILE A 136 -4.34 -1.83 -16.78
N PRO A 137 -4.28 -2.57 -17.91
CA PRO A 137 -5.38 -2.60 -18.87
C PRO A 137 -6.71 -2.97 -18.22
N ALA A 138 -7.79 -2.25 -18.57
CA ALA A 138 -9.12 -2.42 -17.98
C ALA A 138 -9.74 -3.81 -18.17
N HIS A 139 -9.22 -4.65 -19.08
CA HIS A 139 -9.72 -6.00 -19.33
C HIS A 139 -9.24 -7.03 -18.30
N LEU A 140 -8.35 -6.65 -17.38
CA LEU A 140 -7.82 -7.55 -16.34
C LEU A 140 -8.70 -7.63 -15.08
N GLU A 141 -9.97 -7.21 -15.16
CA GLU A 141 -11.01 -7.38 -14.12
C GLU A 141 -10.57 -6.97 -12.70
N ALA A 142 -9.66 -6.00 -12.58
CA ALA A 142 -9.01 -5.67 -11.31
C ALA A 142 -9.49 -4.32 -10.76
N VAL A 143 -9.66 -4.27 -9.44
CA VAL A 143 -9.73 -3.01 -8.70
C VAL A 143 -8.46 -2.22 -8.99
N THR A 144 -8.60 -0.95 -9.36
CA THR A 144 -7.46 -0.05 -9.66
C THR A 144 -7.18 0.90 -8.50
N PRO A 145 -6.01 1.59 -8.45
CA PRO A 145 -5.76 2.62 -7.45
C PRO A 145 -6.78 3.77 -7.51
N VAL A 146 -7.37 4.04 -8.68
CA VAL A 146 -8.45 5.03 -8.85
C VAL A 146 -9.70 4.62 -8.08
N HIS A 147 -10.07 3.34 -8.13
CA HIS A 147 -11.18 2.79 -7.35
C HIS A 147 -10.96 3.00 -5.85
N ALA A 148 -9.75 2.68 -5.35
CA ALA A 148 -9.39 2.83 -3.95
C ALA A 148 -9.42 4.29 -3.47
N ALA A 149 -8.87 5.22 -4.26
CA ALA A 149 -8.92 6.66 -3.95
C ALA A 149 -10.36 7.20 -3.99
N SER A 150 -11.18 6.72 -4.93
CA SER A 150 -12.57 7.16 -5.06
C SER A 150 -13.42 6.74 -3.87
N TYR A 151 -13.28 5.48 -3.45
CA TYR A 151 -13.96 4.94 -2.26
C TYR A 151 -13.67 5.75 -0.99
N ARG A 152 -12.48 6.34 -0.88
CA ARG A 152 -12.07 7.13 0.30
C ARG A 152 -12.15 8.65 0.06
N GLY A 153 -12.64 9.07 -1.10
CA GLY A 153 -12.85 10.48 -1.43
C GLY A 153 -11.58 11.31 -1.63
N HIS A 154 -10.46 10.68 -2.01
CA HIS A 154 -9.17 11.37 -2.16
C HIS A 154 -9.01 12.02 -3.53
N VAL A 155 -9.66 13.17 -3.71
CA VAL A 155 -9.71 13.92 -4.99
C VAL A 155 -8.33 14.30 -5.52
N GLU A 156 -7.41 14.75 -4.66
CA GLU A 156 -6.06 15.12 -5.09
C GLU A 156 -5.27 13.91 -5.62
N VAL A 157 -5.50 12.73 -5.04
CA VAL A 157 -4.92 11.48 -5.56
C VAL A 157 -5.54 11.12 -6.91
N LEU A 158 -6.85 11.30 -7.08
CA LEU A 158 -7.52 11.04 -8.37
C LEU A 158 -6.99 11.97 -9.47
N GLU A 159 -6.72 13.23 -9.14
CA GLU A 159 -6.10 14.17 -10.06
C GLU A 159 -4.71 13.70 -10.50
N GLN A 160 -3.87 13.26 -9.55
CA GLN A 160 -2.55 12.72 -9.85
C GLN A 160 -2.59 11.44 -10.70
N LEU A 161 -3.50 10.51 -10.36
CA LEU A 161 -3.66 9.26 -11.10
C LEU A 161 -4.16 9.53 -12.53
N GLY A 162 -5.15 10.42 -12.69
CA GLY A 162 -5.67 10.84 -13.99
C GLY A 162 -4.58 11.50 -14.85
N GLY A 163 -3.79 12.40 -14.26
CA GLY A 163 -2.64 13.03 -14.92
C GLY A 163 -1.55 12.04 -15.34
N ALA A 164 -1.47 10.89 -14.67
CA ALA A 164 -0.56 9.80 -15.02
C ALA A 164 -1.18 8.74 -15.97
N GLY A 165 -2.35 9.03 -16.55
CA GLY A 165 -2.99 8.19 -17.56
C GLY A 165 -3.85 7.04 -17.00
N TRP A 166 -4.16 7.04 -15.70
CA TRP A 166 -5.10 6.07 -15.16
C TRP A 166 -6.55 6.43 -15.54
N PRO A 167 -7.33 5.49 -16.11
CA PRO A 167 -8.71 5.76 -16.51
C PRO A 167 -9.61 6.01 -15.30
N LEU A 168 -10.26 7.18 -15.27
CA LEU A 168 -11.23 7.58 -14.24
C LEU A 168 -12.62 6.93 -14.40
N THR A 169 -12.80 6.15 -15.47
CA THR A 169 -14.03 5.43 -15.81
C THR A 169 -13.83 3.91 -15.90
N ALA A 170 -12.68 3.42 -15.39
CA ALA A 170 -12.37 1.98 -15.34
C ALA A 170 -13.49 1.19 -14.66
N ARG A 171 -13.61 -0.09 -14.98
CA ARG A 171 -14.56 -1.00 -14.33
C ARG A 171 -13.82 -2.10 -13.59
N ASP A 172 -14.20 -2.37 -12.36
CA ASP A 172 -13.69 -3.51 -11.59
C ASP A 172 -14.40 -4.83 -11.96
N SER A 173 -14.09 -5.90 -11.21
CA SER A 173 -14.68 -7.23 -11.40
C SER A 173 -16.21 -7.25 -11.25
N ASP A 174 -16.79 -6.33 -10.49
CA ASP A 174 -18.24 -6.21 -10.28
C ASP A 174 -18.89 -5.23 -11.27
N GLY A 175 -18.08 -4.68 -12.18
CA GLY A 175 -18.51 -3.66 -13.13
C GLY A 175 -18.71 -2.29 -12.48
N ASN A 176 -18.30 -2.10 -11.22
CA ASN A 176 -18.35 -0.79 -10.57
C ASN A 176 -17.32 0.12 -11.21
N THR A 177 -17.66 1.41 -11.32
CA THR A 177 -16.75 2.47 -11.73
C THR A 177 -16.20 3.20 -10.51
N PRO A 178 -15.15 4.02 -10.64
CA PRO A 178 -14.75 4.97 -9.61
C PRO A 178 -15.93 5.78 -9.03
N LEU A 179 -16.90 6.16 -9.87
CA LEU A 179 -18.10 6.88 -9.42
C LEU A 179 -19.02 6.05 -8.53
N HIS A 180 -19.21 4.75 -8.82
CA HIS A 180 -19.92 3.84 -7.92
C HIS A 180 -19.26 3.83 -6.54
N LEU A 181 -17.93 3.69 -6.50
CA LEU A 181 -17.21 3.62 -5.24
C LEU A 181 -17.17 4.95 -4.50
N ALA A 182 -17.12 6.09 -5.19
CA ALA A 182 -17.25 7.41 -4.57
C ALA A 182 -18.58 7.57 -3.82
N VAL A 183 -19.68 7.11 -4.42
CA VAL A 183 -21.00 7.12 -3.80
C VAL A 183 -21.09 6.11 -2.65
N ALA A 184 -20.62 4.87 -2.86
CA ALA A 184 -20.58 3.85 -1.81
C ALA A 184 -19.75 4.28 -0.59
N GLY A 185 -18.66 5.03 -0.82
CA GLY A 185 -17.83 5.64 0.21
C GLY A 185 -18.39 6.93 0.82
N GLY A 186 -19.52 7.43 0.32
CA GLY A 186 -20.22 8.61 0.85
C GLY A 186 -19.54 9.95 0.52
N SER A 187 -18.63 10.01 -0.45
CA SER A 187 -17.90 11.23 -0.78
C SER A 187 -18.58 12.02 -1.90
N VAL A 188 -19.43 12.97 -1.52
CA VAL A 188 -20.12 13.89 -2.47
C VAL A 188 -19.11 14.69 -3.30
N THR A 189 -18.05 15.21 -2.68
CA THR A 189 -17.00 15.96 -3.39
C THR A 189 -16.32 15.11 -4.46
N CYS A 190 -16.02 13.84 -4.16
CA CYS A 190 -15.43 12.92 -5.11
C CYS A 190 -16.40 12.57 -6.24
N GLN A 191 -17.68 12.35 -5.91
CA GLN A 191 -18.74 12.11 -6.88
C GLN A 191 -18.83 13.27 -7.88
N GLU A 192 -19.00 14.50 -7.39
CA GLU A 192 -19.10 15.70 -8.24
C GLU A 192 -17.84 15.89 -9.11
N TRP A 193 -16.66 15.65 -8.53
CA TRP A 193 -15.39 15.78 -9.24
C TRP A 193 -15.24 14.76 -10.38
N LEU A 194 -15.70 13.52 -10.18
CA LEU A 194 -15.70 12.46 -11.18
C LEU A 194 -16.75 12.71 -12.27
N GLU A 195 -17.95 13.18 -11.91
CA GLU A 195 -18.99 13.56 -12.86
C GLU A 195 -18.51 14.67 -13.81
N GLN A 196 -17.81 15.69 -13.28
CA GLN A 196 -17.18 16.75 -14.07
C GLN A 196 -16.10 16.25 -15.05
N ARG A 197 -15.60 15.02 -14.86
CA ARG A 197 -14.54 14.39 -15.67
C ARG A 197 -15.04 13.19 -16.49
N GLY A 198 -16.35 13.14 -16.75
CA GLY A 198 -16.95 12.13 -17.63
C GLY A 198 -17.37 10.84 -16.92
N GLY A 199 -17.44 10.83 -15.58
CA GLY A 199 -18.12 9.77 -14.85
C GLY A 199 -19.61 9.79 -15.13
N ASP A 200 -20.16 8.70 -15.68
CA ASP A 200 -21.59 8.57 -15.98
C ASP A 200 -22.38 8.10 -14.73
N PRO A 201 -23.27 8.93 -14.16
CA PRO A 201 -24.07 8.57 -13.00
C PRO A 201 -25.21 7.58 -13.31
N ARG A 202 -25.39 7.18 -14.57
CA ARG A 202 -26.42 6.24 -15.01
C ARG A 202 -25.87 4.88 -15.43
N VAL A 203 -24.55 4.71 -15.40
CA VAL A 203 -23.91 3.46 -15.82
C VAL A 203 -24.24 2.35 -14.82
N LEU A 204 -24.71 1.19 -15.30
CA LEU A 204 -25.08 0.07 -14.44
C LEU A 204 -23.90 -0.87 -14.21
N ASN A 205 -23.63 -1.26 -12.97
CA ASN A 205 -22.70 -2.36 -12.65
C ASN A 205 -23.31 -3.74 -13.00
N LYS A 206 -22.59 -4.84 -12.72
CA LYS A 206 -23.08 -6.20 -13.01
C LYS A 206 -24.33 -6.59 -12.22
N ALA A 207 -24.58 -5.94 -11.08
CA ALA A 207 -25.80 -6.13 -10.28
C ALA A 207 -26.99 -5.30 -10.78
N GLY A 208 -26.82 -4.49 -11.84
CA GLY A 208 -27.88 -3.61 -12.35
C GLY A 208 -28.10 -2.35 -11.52
N HIS A 209 -27.15 -1.97 -10.67
CA HIS A 209 -27.20 -0.75 -9.86
C HIS A 209 -26.47 0.39 -10.55
N THR A 210 -27.04 1.60 -10.53
CA THR A 210 -26.31 2.83 -10.86
C THR A 210 -25.40 3.24 -9.69
N PRO A 211 -24.45 4.18 -9.86
CA PRO A 211 -23.70 4.73 -8.74
C PRO A 211 -24.58 5.20 -7.59
N ARG A 212 -25.70 5.88 -7.88
CA ARG A 212 -26.62 6.38 -6.84
C ARG A 212 -27.32 5.28 -6.06
N ASP A 213 -27.50 4.10 -6.66
CA ASP A 213 -28.12 2.95 -6.00
C ASP A 213 -27.13 2.23 -5.05
N THR A 214 -25.83 2.54 -5.13
CA THR A 214 -24.80 1.94 -4.25
C THR A 214 -24.63 2.63 -2.90
N VAL A 215 -25.52 3.58 -2.56
CA VAL A 215 -25.56 4.23 -1.24
C VAL A 215 -25.86 3.18 -0.15
N GLY A 216 -24.89 2.92 0.72
CA GLY A 216 -25.15 2.23 2.00
C GLY A 216 -25.11 0.70 1.99
N SER A 217 -24.45 0.03 1.03
CA SER A 217 -24.10 -1.40 1.20
C SER A 217 -22.89 -1.64 2.11
N GLY A 218 -22.26 -0.57 2.63
CA GLY A 218 -21.09 -0.61 3.50
C GLY A 218 -21.43 -0.81 4.97
N GLU A 219 -22.12 -1.90 5.32
CA GLU A 219 -22.03 -2.46 6.67
C GLU A 219 -21.29 -3.80 6.59
N GLY A 220 -20.10 -3.84 7.18
CA GLY A 220 -19.22 -5.01 7.25
C GLY A 220 -17.88 -4.68 7.89
#